data_AF-A0A3L7P0R3-F1
#
_entry.id   AF-A0A3L7P0R3-F1
#
_cell.length_a   1.000
_cell.length_b   1.000
_cell.length_c   1.000
_cell.angle_alpha   90.00
_cell.angle_beta   90.00
_cell.angle_gamma   90.00
#
_symmetry.space_group_name_H-M   'P 1'
#
loop_
_entity.id
_entity.type
_entity.pdbx_description
1 polymer ?
#
loop_
_entity_poly.entity_id
_entity_poly.type
_entity_poly.pdbx_seq_one_letter_code
_entity_poly.pdbx_strand_id
1 'polypeptide(L)' 'MQLHQIELVPGESIRVGHLIVTLIAVEGNIAQLHVEDPDNDNSWIDPLNLSGCEYEEPALA' A
#
# COMPACT_ATOMS: atom_id res chain seq x y z
N MET A 1 -7.78 -19.24 3.68
CA MET A 1 -7.04 -17.98 3.89
C MET A 1 -7.34 -17.50 5.30
N GLN A 2 -6.34 -17.21 6.13
CA GLN A 2 -6.55 -16.62 7.46
C GLN A 2 -6.36 -15.11 7.35
N LEU A 3 -7.33 -14.35 7.87
CA LEU A 3 -7.26 -12.90 7.90
C LEU A 3 -6.55 -12.48 9.19
N HIS A 4 -5.49 -11.70 9.06
CA HIS A 4 -4.81 -11.09 10.20
C HIS A 4 -5.07 -9.59 10.17
N GLN A 5 -5.66 -9.05 11.23
CA GLN A 5 -5.77 -7.62 11.44
C GLN A 5 -4.55 -7.16 12.23
N ILE A 6 -3.89 -6.13 11.73
CA ILE A 6 -2.73 -5.49 12.35
C ILE A 6 -3.10 -4.03 12.55
N GLU A 7 -2.97 -3.54 13.78
CA GLU A 7 -3.12 -2.13 14.11
C GLU A 7 -1.77 -1.44 13.98
N LEU A 8 -1.75 -0.28 13.32
CA LEU A 8 -0.56 0.53 13.14
C LEU A 8 -0.85 1.97 13.51
N VAL A 9 0.11 2.63 14.14
CA VAL A 9 0.09 4.08 14.31
C VAL A 9 1.05 4.75 13.32
N PRO A 10 0.81 6.02 12.94
CA PRO A 10 1.74 6.75 12.09
C PRO A 10 3.19 6.73 12.62
N GLY A 11 4.13 6.40 11.76
CA GLY A 11 5.54 6.15 12.06
C GLY A 11 5.90 4.68 12.21
N GLU A 12 4.92 3.78 12.39
CA GLU A 12 5.20 2.33 12.48
C GLU A 12 5.33 1.67 11.12
N SER A 13 6.19 0.65 11.08
CA SER A 13 6.49 -0.13 9.88
C SER A 13 6.19 -1.61 10.10
N ILE A 14 5.66 -2.25 9.08
CA ILE A 14 5.50 -3.71 8.99
C ILE A 14 6.25 -4.26 7.80
N ARG A 15 6.63 -5.52 7.90
CA ARG A 15 7.21 -6.26 6.78
C ARG A 15 6.13 -7.11 6.10
N VAL A 16 5.95 -6.90 4.80
CA VAL A 16 5.01 -7.65 3.96
C VAL A 16 5.81 -8.28 2.82
N GLY A 17 6.19 -9.55 2.98
CA GLY A 17 7.14 -10.19 2.07
C GLY A 17 8.53 -9.55 2.13
N HIS A 18 9.05 -9.09 0.99
CA HIS A 18 10.32 -8.35 0.93
C HIS A 18 10.14 -6.85 1.21
N LEU A 19 8.90 -6.33 1.16
CA LEU A 19 8.63 -4.91 1.30
C LEU A 19 8.55 -4.48 2.76
N ILE A 20 9.00 -3.26 3.01
CA ILE A 20 8.79 -2.53 4.26
C ILE A 20 7.71 -1.48 4.00
N VAL A 21 6.59 -1.58 4.71
CA VAL A 21 5.47 -0.65 4.58
C VAL A 21 5.36 0.16 5.87
N THR A 22 5.48 1.47 5.77
CA THR A 22 5.40 2.40 6.89
C THR A 22 4.14 3.24 6.78
N LEU A 23 3.34 3.30 7.84
CA LEU A 23 2.20 4.20 7.90
C LEU A 23 2.70 5.62 8.16
N ILE A 24 2.47 6.56 7.24
CA ILE A 24 2.95 7.95 7.37
C ILE A 24 1.91 8.85 8.01
N ALA A 25 0.66 8.73 7.58
CA ALA A 25 -0.44 9.53 8.10
C ALA A 25 -1.78 8.82 7.89
N VAL A 26 -2.77 9.20 8.70
CA VAL A 26 -4.18 8.80 8.52
C VAL A 26 -5.02 10.06 8.60
N GLU A 27 -5.74 10.36 7.52
CA GLU A 27 -6.65 11.50 7.42
C GLU A 27 -8.06 10.98 7.11
N GLY A 28 -8.87 10.82 8.16
CA GLY A 28 -10.21 10.24 8.05
C GLY A 28 -10.15 8.78 7.57
N ASN A 29 -10.58 8.55 6.34
CA ASN A 29 -10.59 7.24 5.67
C ASN A 29 -9.41 7.03 4.70
N ILE A 30 -8.48 7.97 4.63
CA ILE A 30 -7.29 7.88 3.76
C ILE A 30 -6.07 7.57 4.62
N ALA A 31 -5.35 6.51 4.28
CA ALA A 31 -4.06 6.18 4.87
C ALA A 31 -2.95 6.48 3.86
N GLN A 32 -1.96 7.27 4.27
CA GLN A 32 -0.75 7.51 3.50
C GLN A 32 0.32 6.50 3.93
N LEU A 33 0.82 5.74 2.97
CA LEU A 33 1.83 4.70 3.20
C LEU A 33 3.12 5.06 2.46
N HIS A 34 4.26 4.81 3.09
CA HIS A 34 5.56 4.78 2.43
C HIS A 34 5.97 3.32 2.28
N VAL A 35 6.24 2.89 1.05
CA VAL A 35 6.66 1.53 0.72
C VAL A 35 8.11 1.57 0.25
N GLU A 36 8.96 0.79 0.91
CA GLU A 36 10.36 0.63 0.57
C GLU A 36 10.63 -0.83 0.14
N ASP A 37 11.36 -1.00 -0.95
CA ASP A 37 11.98 -2.26 -1.36
C ASP A 37 13.50 -2.17 -1.14
N PRO A 38 14.02 -2.70 -0.02
CA PRO A 38 15.43 -2.55 0.34
C PRO A 38 16.36 -3.39 -0.56
N ASP A 39 15.83 -4.44 -1.18
CA ASP A 39 16.63 -5.32 -2.04
C ASP A 39 16.84 -4.69 -3.42
N ASN A 40 15.99 -3.71 -3.79
CA ASN A 40 16.02 -2.99 -5.07
C ASN A 40 16.20 -3.96 -6.26
N ASP A 41 15.64 -5.16 -6.12
CA ASP A 41 15.47 -6.03 -7.26
C ASP A 41 14.48 -5.29 -8.15
N ASN A 42 14.83 -5.09 -9.42
CA ASN A 42 14.11 -4.25 -10.39
C ASN A 42 12.69 -4.81 -10.72
N SER A 43 12.21 -5.72 -9.89
CA SER A 43 10.94 -6.43 -9.82
C SER A 43 9.84 -5.66 -9.07
N TRP A 44 10.16 -4.57 -8.36
CA TRP A 44 9.14 -3.74 -7.73
C TRP A 44 8.26 -3.06 -8.80
N ILE A 45 7.01 -3.50 -8.85
CA ILE A 45 5.95 -2.91 -9.65
C ILE A 45 5.09 -2.11 -8.68
N ASP A 46 4.87 -0.83 -8.99
CA ASP A 46 3.91 -0.02 -8.25
C ASP A 46 2.56 -0.79 -8.20
N PRO A 47 2.08 -1.17 -7.00
CA PRO A 47 0.88 -2.00 -6.87
C PRO A 47 -0.39 -1.27 -7.34
N LEU A 48 -0.34 0.05 -7.50
CA LEU A 48 -1.41 0.87 -8.07
C LEU A 48 -1.22 1.13 -9.58
N ASN A 49 -0.02 0.88 -10.10
CA ASN A 49 0.26 0.88 -11.54
C ASN A 49 -0.18 -0.44 -12.17
N LEU A 50 -1.46 -0.79 -11.95
CA LEU A 50 -2.17 -1.77 -12.73
C LEU A 50 -2.50 -1.12 -14.07
N SER A 51 -1.51 -0.99 -14.96
CA SER A 51 -1.69 -0.58 -16.36
C SER A 51 -2.47 -1.63 -17.15
N GLY A 52 -3.71 -1.89 -16.73
CA GLY A 52 -4.60 -2.94 -17.20
C GLY A 52 -5.93 -3.06 -16.43
N CYS A 53 -6.08 -2.39 -15.28
CA CYS A 53 -7.41 -2.16 -14.72
C CYS A 53 -7.94 -0.85 -15.31
N GLU A 54 -8.84 -0.97 -16.28
CA GLU A 54 -9.70 0.13 -16.70
C GLU A 54 -10.34 0.68 -15.42
N TYR A 55 -9.95 1.89 -15.02
CA TYR A 55 -10.69 2.66 -14.04
C TYR A 55 -12.07 2.85 -14.67
N GLU A 56 -13.05 2.02 -14.32
CA GLU A 56 -14.44 2.42 -14.44
C GLU A 56 -14.55 3.65 -13.54
N GLU A 57 -14.50 4.83 -14.15
CA GLU A 57 -14.85 6.08 -13.49
C GLU A 57 -16.17 5.84 -12.74
N PRO A 58 -16.25 6.09 -11.42
CA PRO A 58 -17.52 6.05 -10.75
C PRO A 58 -18.40 7.10 -11.43
N ALA A 59 -19.47 6.66 -12.10
CA ALA A 59 -20.45 7.53 -12.69
C ALA A 59 -20.96 8.50 -11.62
N LEU A 60 -20.49 9.74 -11.66
CA LEU A 60 -21.07 10.83 -10.91
C LEU A 60 -22.26 11.36 -11.71
N ALA A 61 -23.43 11.31 -11.06
CA ALA A 61 -24.77 11.79 -11.44
C ALA A 61 -25.71 10.75 -12.07
#